data_AF-A0A535ANC8-F1
#
_entry.id   AF-A0A535ANC8-F1
#
_cell.length_a   1.000
_cell.length_b   1.000
_cell.length_c   1.000
_cell.angle_alpha   90.00
_cell.angle_beta   90.00
_cell.angle_gamma   90.00
#
_symmetry.space_group_name_H-M   'P 1'
#
loop_
_entity.id
_entity.type
_entity.pdbx_description
1 polymer ?
#
loop_
_entity_poly.entity_id
_entity_poly.type
_entity_poly.pdbx_seq_one_letter_code
_entity_poly.pdbx_strand_id
1 'polypeptide(L)'
;MAASHPPGGARSNAAILGQVGFIIAVPIAVGAWLGLQIDGAAGTSPIGLLGLIFVGMVIAGVGVGVLIKRYADENPIEPSTERAREAGRRWEAEIREKERRKEAGEDEDR
;
A
#
# COMPACT_ATOMS: atom_id res chain seq x y z
N MET A 1 -30.99 23.01 -4.57
CA MET A 1 -29.86 22.25 -4.00
C MET A 1 -28.77 22.19 -5.05
N ALA A 2 -27.66 22.89 -4.84
CA ALA A 2 -26.54 22.89 -5.78
C ALA A 2 -25.71 21.62 -5.60
N ALA A 3 -25.50 20.87 -6.68
CA ALA A 3 -24.66 19.69 -6.69
C ALA A 3 -23.19 20.10 -6.51
N SER A 4 -22.55 19.61 -5.45
CA SER A 4 -21.10 19.70 -5.25
C SER A 4 -20.39 18.95 -6.38
N HIS A 5 -19.84 19.68 -7.35
CA HIS A 5 -18.89 19.11 -8.30
C HIS A 5 -17.63 18.66 -7.54
N PRO A 6 -17.16 17.41 -7.72
CA PRO A 6 -15.85 17.03 -7.19
C PRO A 6 -14.78 17.84 -7.93
N PRO A 7 -13.76 18.39 -7.26
CA PRO A 7 -12.60 18.96 -7.95
C PRO A 7 -11.74 17.81 -8.53
N GLY A 8 -12.27 17.15 -9.56
CA GLY A 8 -11.54 16.23 -10.41
C GLY A 8 -10.85 17.03 -11.51
N GLY A 9 -9.57 17.34 -11.33
CA GLY A 9 -8.80 18.03 -12.35
C GLY A 9 -7.35 17.60 -12.28
N ALA A 10 -6.75 17.31 -13.43
CA ALA A 10 -5.36 16.83 -13.60
C ALA A 10 -4.31 17.56 -12.74
N ARG A 11 -4.58 18.79 -12.30
CA ARG A 11 -3.77 19.57 -11.35
C ARG A 11 -3.67 18.93 -9.96
N SER A 12 -4.73 18.31 -9.44
CA SER A 12 -4.71 17.63 -8.13
C SER A 12 -3.88 16.35 -8.19
N ASN A 13 -4.03 15.56 -9.26
CA ASN A 13 -3.21 14.37 -9.49
C ASN A 13 -1.72 14.73 -9.70
N ALA A 14 -1.44 15.81 -10.43
CA ALA A 14 -0.07 16.32 -10.60
C ALA A 14 0.52 16.85 -9.29
N ALA A 15 -0.29 17.51 -8.45
CA ALA A 15 0.15 17.97 -7.12
C ALA A 15 0.46 16.80 -6.19
N ILE A 16 -0.38 15.76 -6.18
CA ILE A 16 -0.12 14.53 -5.42
C ILE A 16 1.16 13.86 -5.92
N LEU A 17 1.34 13.73 -7.24
CA LEU A 17 2.55 13.14 -7.82
C LEU A 17 3.81 13.94 -7.45
N GLY A 18 3.74 15.28 -7.52
CA GLY A 18 4.85 16.16 -7.12
C GLY A 18 5.16 16.06 -5.63
N GLN A 19 4.14 16.01 -4.78
CA GLN A 19 4.30 15.90 -3.33
C GLN A 19 4.89 14.55 -2.94
N VAL A 20 4.38 13.44 -3.48
CA VAL A 20 4.90 12.10 -3.23
C VAL A 20 6.32 11.98 -3.77
N GLY A 21 6.57 12.47 -4.98
CA GLY A 21 7.90 12.50 -5.59
C GLY A 21 8.90 13.28 -4.73
N PHE A 22 8.50 14.43 -4.19
CA PHE A 22 9.35 15.23 -3.30
C PHE A 22 9.62 14.52 -1.96
N ILE A 23 8.58 13.93 -1.35
CA ILE A 23 8.69 13.16 -0.10
C ILE A 23 9.66 11.98 -0.24
N ILE A 24 9.74 11.36 -1.41
CA ILE A 24 10.65 10.23 -1.69
C ILE A 24 12.05 10.74 -2.07
N ALA A 25 12.13 11.73 -2.96
CA ALA A 25 13.39 12.20 -3.52
C ALA A 25 14.29 12.89 -2.49
N VAL A 26 13.71 13.69 -1.59
CA VAL A 26 14.49 14.45 -0.60
C VAL A 26 15.26 13.54 0.36
N PRO A 27 14.64 12.54 1.04
CA PRO A 27 15.38 11.61 1.90
C PRO A 27 16.46 10.83 1.16
N ILE A 28 16.21 10.42 -0.10
CA ILE A 28 17.20 9.70 -0.91
C ILE A 28 18.40 10.61 -1.19
N ALA A 29 18.16 11.83 -1.64
CA ALA A 29 19.23 12.79 -1.93
C ALA A 29 20.06 13.12 -0.68
N VAL A 30 19.39 13.33 0.46
CA VAL A 30 20.06 13.59 1.75
C VAL A 30 20.87 12.38 2.20
N GLY A 31 20.30 11.18 2.13
CA GLY A 31 20.98 9.93 2.52
C GLY A 31 22.21 9.64 1.65
N ALA A 32 22.10 9.85 0.34
CA ALA A 32 23.21 9.69 -0.59
C ALA A 32 24.32 10.70 -0.32
N TRP A 33 23.97 11.97 -0.10
CA TRP A 33 24.93 13.03 0.22
C TRP A 33 25.68 12.75 1.54
N LEU A 34 24.96 12.35 2.59
CA LEU A 34 25.57 11.97 3.87
C LEU A 34 26.47 10.72 3.73
N GLY A 35 26.04 9.71 2.97
CA GLY A 35 26.85 8.52 2.72
C GLY A 35 28.17 8.83 2.05
N LEU A 36 28.15 9.66 1.01
CA LEU A 36 29.36 10.09 0.30
C LEU A 36 30.31 10.91 1.18
N GLN A 37 29.77 11.74 2.08
CA GLN A 37 30.58 12.54 2.99
C GLN A 37 31.27 11.70 4.07
N ILE A 38 30.58 10.68 4.59
CA ILE A 38 31.14 9.70 5.52
C ILE A 38 32.23 8.86 4.82
N ASP A 39 31.98 8.44 3.58
CA ASP A 39 32.94 7.68 2.77
C ASP A 39 34.21 8.50 2.46
N GLY A 40 34.04 9.78 2.13
CA GLY A 40 35.15 10.69 1.87
C GLY A 40 36.00 10.99 3.12
N ALA A 41 35.39 11.02 4.30
CA ALA A 41 36.09 11.25 5.57
C ALA A 41 36.86 10.03 6.08
N ALA A 42 36.40 8.81 5.78
CA ALA A 42 37.01 7.56 6.24
C ALA A 42 38.14 7.04 5.33
N GLY A 43 38.29 7.59 4.11
CA GLY A 43 39.37 7.22 3.17
C GLY A 43 39.24 5.81 2.58
N THR A 44 38.09 5.15 2.73
CA THR A 44 37.83 3.77 2.26
C THR A 44 36.71 3.72 1.22
N SER A 45 36.61 2.58 0.50
CA SER A 45 35.51 2.17 -0.40
C SER A 45 34.11 2.48 0.17
N PRO A 46 33.00 2.48 -0.61
CA PRO A 46 31.72 3.11 -0.25
C PRO A 46 30.92 2.35 0.83
N ILE A 47 31.54 2.13 1.99
CA ILE A 47 31.10 1.31 3.12
C ILE A 47 30.10 2.11 3.97
N GLY A 48 30.30 3.41 4.12
CA GLY A 48 29.39 4.34 4.76
C GLY A 48 28.07 4.48 3.99
N LEU A 49 28.12 4.62 2.66
CA LEU A 49 26.92 4.56 1.83
C LEU A 49 26.20 3.20 1.95
N LEU A 50 26.94 2.09 1.83
CA LEU A 50 26.39 0.74 2.03
C LEU A 50 25.77 0.54 3.41
N GLY A 51 26.44 1.03 4.45
CA GLY A 51 25.97 1.01 5.83
C GLY A 51 24.68 1.80 6.01
N LEU A 52 24.60 3.01 5.44
CA LEU A 52 23.40 3.84 5.46
C LEU A 52 22.21 3.19 4.74
N ILE A 53 22.44 2.57 3.59
CA ILE A 53 21.41 1.81 2.88
C ILE A 53 20.92 0.64 3.74
N PHE A 54 21.84 -0.12 4.35
CA PHE A 54 21.49 -1.25 5.21
C PHE A 54 20.70 -0.81 6.44
N VAL A 55 21.13 0.25 7.13
CA VAL A 55 20.41 0.86 8.25
C VAL A 55 19.03 1.33 7.82
N GLY A 56 18.92 1.99 6.66
CA GLY A 56 17.65 2.41 6.08
C GLY A 56 16.68 1.25 5.85
N MET A 57 17.17 0.13 5.31
CA MET A 57 16.35 -1.09 5.15
C MET A 57 15.88 -1.66 6.48
N VAL A 58 16.76 -1.72 7.49
CA VAL A 58 16.40 -2.22 8.82
C VAL A 58 15.31 -1.34 9.44
N ILE A 59 15.46 -0.02 9.38
CA ILE A 59 14.45 0.92 9.89
C ILE A 59 13.12 0.76 9.15
N ALA A 60 13.14 0.65 7.81
CA ALA A 60 11.94 0.44 7.02
C ALA A 60 11.23 -0.88 7.39
N GLY A 61 11.98 -1.98 7.49
CA GLY A 61 11.45 -3.28 7.87
C GLY A 61 10.83 -3.28 9.28
N VAL A 62 11.52 -2.68 10.26
CA VAL A 62 11.00 -2.51 11.62
C VAL A 62 9.75 -1.63 11.63
N GLY A 63 9.76 -0.51 10.91
CA GLY A 63 8.62 0.41 10.83
C GLY A 63 7.36 -0.27 10.27
N VAL A 64 7.50 -1.00 9.16
CA VAL A 64 6.40 -1.78 8.58
C VAL A 64 5.96 -2.88 9.53
N GLY A 65 6.88 -3.60 10.16
CA GLY A 65 6.55 -4.63 11.15
C GLY A 65 5.76 -4.10 12.34
N VAL A 66 6.14 -2.94 12.88
CA VAL A 66 5.42 -2.26 13.96
C VAL A 66 4.04 -1.83 13.49
N LEU A 67 3.92 -1.29 12.27
CA LEU A 67 2.64 -0.88 11.70
C LEU A 67 1.69 -2.07 11.52
N ILE A 68 2.18 -3.17 10.96
CA ILE A 68 1.42 -4.42 10.81
C ILE A 68 0.99 -4.93 12.18
N LYS A 69 1.93 -5.00 13.14
CA LYS A 69 1.63 -5.47 14.49
C LYS A 69 0.53 -4.62 15.13
N ARG A 70 0.66 -3.29 15.05
CA ARG A 70 -0.34 -2.36 15.58
C ARG A 70 -1.68 -2.54 14.89
N TYR A 71 -1.70 -2.68 13.57
CA TYR A 71 -2.94 -2.88 12.82
C TYR A 71 -3.62 -4.21 13.17
N ALA A 72 -2.84 -5.28 13.37
CA ALA A 72 -3.33 -6.58 13.81
C ALA A 72 -3.83 -6.58 15.26
N ASP A 73 -3.19 -5.80 16.14
CA ASP A 73 -3.61 -5.63 17.53
C ASP A 73 -4.92 -4.78 17.60
N GLU A 74 -5.07 -3.76 16.74
CA GLU A 74 -6.26 -2.91 16.64
C GLU A 74 -7.42 -3.56 15.87
N ASN A 75 -7.12 -4.45 14.92
CA ASN A 75 -8.08 -5.24 14.15
C ASN A 75 -7.76 -6.71 14.33
N PRO A 76 -8.04 -7.29 15.52
CA PRO A 76 -7.88 -8.72 15.71
C PRO A 76 -8.66 -9.43 14.62
N ILE A 77 -8.02 -10.38 13.92
CA ILE A 77 -8.70 -11.25 12.96
C ILE A 77 -9.73 -12.05 13.79
N GLU A 78 -10.93 -11.50 13.90
CA GLU A 78 -12.03 -12.10 14.62
C GLU A 78 -12.30 -13.44 13.92
N PRO A 79 -12.23 -14.60 14.61
CA PRO A 79 -12.55 -15.86 13.98
C PRO A 79 -13.98 -15.74 13.48
N SER A 80 -14.16 -15.78 12.15
CA SER A 80 -15.41 -15.58 11.42
C SER A 80 -16.63 -15.66 12.33
N THR A 81 -17.09 -14.49 12.80
CA THR A 81 -18.34 -14.40 13.56
C THR A 81 -19.43 -15.12 12.78
N GLU A 82 -20.46 -15.62 13.46
CA GLU A 82 -21.53 -16.39 12.80
C GLU A 82 -22.13 -15.64 11.59
N ARG A 83 -22.13 -14.29 11.66
CA ARG A 83 -22.46 -13.38 10.55
C ARG A 83 -21.50 -13.43 9.35
N ALA A 84 -20.18 -13.55 9.57
CA ALA A 84 -19.21 -13.71 8.48
C ALA A 84 -19.35 -15.08 7.78
N ARG A 85 -19.70 -16.13 8.53
CA ARG A 85 -20.02 -17.45 7.94
C ARG A 85 -21.34 -17.41 7.16
N GLU A 86 -22.34 -16.70 7.65
CA GLU A 86 -23.58 -16.47 6.91
C GLU A 86 -23.36 -15.65 5.63
N ALA A 87 -22.53 -14.62 5.68
CA ALA A 87 -22.16 -13.83 4.50
C ALA A 87 -21.42 -14.68 3.45
N GLY A 88 -20.49 -15.55 3.89
CA GLY A 88 -19.81 -16.51 3.01
C GLY A 88 -20.78 -17.49 2.35
N ARG A 89 -21.71 -18.08 3.13
CA ARG A 89 -22.73 -18.99 2.60
C ARG A 89 -23.68 -18.31 1.60
N ARG A 90 -24.06 -17.06 1.84
CA ARG A 90 -24.90 -16.27 0.92
C ARG A 90 -24.15 -15.95 -0.37
N TRP A 91 -22.89 -15.55 -0.27
CA TRP A 91 -22.03 -15.30 -1.43
C TRP A 91 -21.86 -16.55 -2.29
N GLU A 92 -21.56 -17.70 -1.67
CA GLU A 92 -21.45 -18.98 -2.40
C GLU A 92 -22.77 -19.38 -3.09
N ALA A 93 -23.92 -19.12 -2.45
CA ALA A 93 -25.22 -19.37 -3.05
C ALA A 93 -25.47 -18.47 -4.28
N GLU A 94 -25.12 -17.19 -4.21
CA GLU A 94 -25.24 -16.25 -5.32
C GLU A 94 -24.33 -16.61 -6.50
N ILE A 95 -23.10 -17.06 -6.23
CA ILE A 95 -22.17 -17.51 -7.29
C ILE A 95 -22.74 -18.75 -7.99
N ARG A 96 -23.23 -19.73 -7.23
CA ARG A 96 -23.83 -20.95 -7.78
C ARG A 96 -25.10 -20.67 -8.59
N GLU A 97 -25.91 -19.71 -8.18
CA GLU A 97 -27.10 -19.29 -8.93
C GLU A 97 -26.72 -18.61 -10.25
N LYS A 98 -25.69 -17.76 -10.23
CA LYS A 98 -25.14 -17.15 -11.46
C LYS A 98 -24.55 -18.19 -12.41
N GLU A 99 -23.83 -19.20 -11.90
CA GLU A 99 -23.33 -20.31 -12.71
C GLU A 99 -24.48 -21.10 -13.35
N ARG A 100 -25.53 -21.42 -12.59
CA ARG A 100 -26.71 -22.11 -13.14
C ARG A 100 -27.46 -21.29 -14.18
N ARG A 101 -27.60 -19.98 -14.02
CA ARG A 101 -28.20 -19.10 -15.05
C ARG A 101 -27.39 -19.08 -16.34
N LYS A 102 -26.06 -19.04 -16.21
CA LYS A 102 -25.15 -19.12 -17.36
C LYS A 102 -25.23 -20.47 -18.06
N GLU A 103 -25.29 -21.56 -17.32
CA GLU A 103 -25.49 -22.91 -17.88
C GLU A 103 -26.86 -23.11 -18.52
N ALA A 104 -27.90 -22.42 -18.02
CA ALA A 104 -29.25 -22.44 -18.57
C ALA A 104 -29.43 -21.55 -19.81
N GLY A 105 -28.39 -20.80 -20.23
CA GLY A 105 -28.44 -19.95 -21.42
C GLY A 105 -29.30 -18.68 -21.29
N GLU A 106 -29.72 -18.31 -20.08
CA GLU A 106 -30.63 -17.16 -19.86
C GLU A 106 -29.95 -15.78 -20.02
N ASP A 107 -28.62 -15.74 -20.20
CA ASP A 107 -27.85 -14.51 -20.37
C ASP A 107 -27.58 -14.13 -21.84
N GLU A 108 -28.04 -14.92 -22.83
CA GLU A 108 -27.84 -14.65 -24.28
C GLU A 108 -28.96 -13.85 -24.97
N ASP A 109 -30.06 -13.52 -24.28
CA ASP A 109 -31.27 -12.90 -24.88
C ASP A 109 -31.46 -11.40 -24.58
N ARG A 110 -30.36 -10.63 -24.42
CA ARG A 110 -30.38 -9.16 -24.34
C ARG A 110 -29.41 -8.46 -25.26
#